data_AF-A0A2A5D898-F1
#
_entry.id   AF-A0A2A5D898-F1
#
_cell.length_a   1.000
_cell.length_b   1.000
_cell.length_c   1.000
_cell.angle_alpha   90.00
_cell.angle_beta   90.00
_cell.angle_gamma   90.00
#
_symmetry.space_group_name_H-M   'P 1'
#
loop_
_entity.id
_entity.type
_entity.pdbx_description
1 polymer ?
#
loop_
_entity_poly.entity_id
_entity_poly.type
_entity_poly.pdbx_seq_one_letter_code
_entity_poly.pdbx_strand_id
1 'polypeptide(L)' 'MDSTLPQRLQRNINGSFARTVLLQKRIRQLVRGDAPLFDAEMERMENPIEIALTEVERGLIELVEEQVEEKLTL' A
#
# COMPACT_ATOMS: atom_id res chain seq x y z
N MET A 1 -17.65 -4.07 -16.95
CA MET A 1 -17.82 -4.37 -15.51
C MET A 1 -16.53 -3.95 -14.85
N ASP A 2 -16.59 -3.02 -13.90
CA ASP A 2 -15.42 -2.68 -13.10
C ASP A 2 -14.97 -3.93 -12.35
N SER A 3 -13.67 -4.22 -12.40
CA SER A 3 -13.11 -5.38 -11.72
C SER A 3 -13.29 -5.24 -10.21
N THR A 4 -13.67 -6.33 -9.55
CA THR A 4 -13.80 -6.35 -8.08
C THR A 4 -12.44 -6.11 -7.42
N LEU A 5 -12.44 -5.65 -6.17
CA LEU A 5 -11.19 -5.41 -5.42
C LEU A 5 -10.26 -6.65 -5.40
N PRO A 6 -10.73 -7.89 -5.13
CA PRO A 6 -9.88 -9.08 -5.25
C PRO A 6 -9.26 -9.27 -6.64
N GLN A 7 -10.00 -8.98 -7.71
CA GLN A 7 -9.49 -9.09 -9.08
C GLN A 7 -8.42 -8.02 -9.37
N ARG A 8 -8.61 -6.79 -8.90
CA ARG A 8 -7.61 -5.72 -9.00
C ARG A 8 -6.34 -6.08 -8.24
N LEU A 9 -6.47 -6.56 -7.00
CA LEU A 9 -5.35 -7.04 -6.19
C LEU A 9 -4.56 -8.15 -6.89
N GLN A 10 -5.25 -9.15 -7.42
CA GLN A 10 -4.61 -10.27 -8.13
C GLN A 10 -3.81 -9.77 -9.34
N ARG A 11 -4.37 -8.85 -10.13
CA ARG A 11 -3.71 -8.25 -11.30
C ARG A 11 -2.51 -7.39 -10.91
N ASN A 12 -2.62 -6.60 -9.84
CA ASN A 12 -1.55 -5.72 -9.41
C ASN A 12 -0.37 -6.53 -8.84
N ILE A 13 -0.64 -7.47 -7.94
CA ILE A 13 0.38 -8.32 -7.32
C ILE A 13 1.01 -9.24 -8.36
N ASN A 14 0.21 -9.91 -9.18
CA ASN A 14 0.66 -10.82 -10.25
C ASN A 14 1.75 -11.82 -9.79
N GLY A 15 1.59 -12.41 -8.61
CA GLY A 15 2.57 -13.34 -8.02
C GLY A 15 3.88 -12.71 -7.53
N SER A 16 4.04 -11.38 -7.59
CA SER A 16 5.25 -10.70 -7.12
C SER A 16 5.28 -10.60 -5.60
N PHE A 17 6.30 -11.21 -5.00
CA PHE A 17 6.58 -11.08 -3.58
C PHE A 17 6.79 -9.62 -3.16
N ALA A 18 7.61 -8.87 -3.91
CA ALA A 18 7.90 -7.47 -3.62
C ALA A 18 6.63 -6.60 -3.62
N ARG A 19 5.74 -6.77 -4.61
CA ARG A 19 4.45 -6.04 -4.64
C ARG A 19 3.54 -6.44 -3.49
N THR A 20 3.50 -7.73 -3.14
CA THR A 20 2.75 -8.22 -1.98
C THR A 20 3.24 -7.55 -0.69
N VAL A 21 4.56 -7.50 -0.50
CA VAL A 21 5.18 -6.87 0.67
C VAL A 21 4.91 -5.37 0.72
N LEU A 22 5.07 -4.67 -0.40
CA LEU A 22 4.77 -3.23 -0.50
C LEU A 22 3.32 -2.95 -0.05
N LEU A 23 2.37 -3.65 -0.64
CA LEU A 23 0.96 -3.47 -0.33
C LEU A 23 0.67 -3.76 1.15
N GLN A 24 1.18 -4.87 1.69
CA GLN A 24 0.98 -5.23 3.09
C GLN A 24 1.63 -4.23 4.06
N LYS A 25 2.83 -3.71 3.75
CA LYS A 25 3.47 -2.67 4.56
C LYS A 25 2.62 -1.40 4.58
N ARG A 26 2.11 -0.97 3.42
CA ARG A 26 1.28 0.24 3.33
C ARG A 26 -0.07 0.09 4.01
N ILE A 27 -0.75 -1.05 3.86
CA ILE A 27 -2.00 -1.34 4.58
C ILE A 27 -1.79 -1.19 6.10
N ARG A 28 -0.68 -1.69 6.64
CA ARG A 28 -0.37 -1.55 8.07
C ARG A 28 -0.14 -0.10 8.49
N GLN A 29 0.46 0.73 7.64
CA GLN A 29 0.60 2.17 7.90
C GLN A 29 -0.77 2.85 7.99
N LEU A 30 -1.64 2.60 7.02
CA LEU A 30 -3.01 3.15 7.01
C LEU A 30 -3.82 2.69 8.23
N VAL A 31 -3.74 1.41 8.59
CA VAL A 31 -4.40 0.86 9.79
C VAL A 31 -3.86 1.50 11.08
N ARG A 32 -2.61 1.97 11.10
CA ARG A 32 -2.02 2.71 12.22
C ARG A 32 -2.40 4.19 12.26
N GLY A 33 -3.12 4.69 11.26
CA GLY A 33 -3.61 6.06 11.18
C GLY A 33 -2.80 6.97 10.27
N ASP A 34 -1.86 6.45 9.47
CA ASP A 34 -1.22 7.26 8.42
C ASP A 34 -2.29 7.71 7.41
N ALA A 35 -2.18 8.96 6.97
CA ALA A 35 -3.09 9.51 5.98
C ALA A 35 -2.85 8.89 4.58
N PRO A 36 -3.91 8.74 3.76
CA PRO A 36 -3.78 8.46 2.33
C PRO A 36 -2.94 9.53 1.61
N LEU A 37 -2.23 9.15 0.56
CA LEU A 37 -1.42 10.04 -0.27
C LEU A 37 -2.23 10.74 -1.39
N PHE A 38 -3.54 10.61 -1.35
CA PHE A 38 -4.50 11.25 -2.24
C PHE A 38 -5.77 11.58 -1.45
N ASP A 39 -6.68 12.35 -2.06
CA ASP A 39 -7.95 12.71 -1.44
C ASP A 39 -8.96 11.54 -1.47
N ALA A 40 -8.77 10.60 -0.54
CA ALA A 40 -9.62 9.42 -0.41
C ALA A 40 -11.05 9.77 0.04
N GLU A 41 -11.25 10.88 0.75
CA GLU A 41 -12.57 11.35 1.18
C GLU A 41 -13.40 11.83 -0.03
N MET A 42 -12.79 12.60 -0.94
CA MET A 42 -13.45 13.02 -2.18
C MET A 42 -13.83 11.82 -3.06
N GLU A 43 -13.02 10.76 -3.04
CA GLU A 43 -13.29 9.50 -3.75
C GLU A 43 -14.16 8.50 -2.95
N ARG A 44 -14.61 8.87 -1.74
CA ARG A 44 -15.44 8.05 -0.84
C ARG A 44 -14.83 6.68 -0.52
N MET A 45 -13.52 6.66 -0.31
CA MET A 45 -12.76 5.45 -0.06
C MET A 45 -12.29 5.38 1.39
N GLU A 46 -12.82 4.42 2.14
CA GLU A 46 -12.46 4.19 3.56
C GLU A 46 -11.65 2.90 3.76
N ASN A 47 -11.69 1.98 2.81
CA ASN A 47 -11.05 0.68 2.96
C ASN A 47 -9.52 0.82 2.79
N PRO A 48 -8.70 0.53 3.81
CA PRO A 48 -7.25 0.69 3.74
C PRO A 48 -6.59 -0.19 2.66
N ILE A 49 -7.20 -1.32 2.31
CA ILE A 49 -6.72 -2.19 1.22
C ILE A 49 -6.91 -1.50 -0.13
N GLU A 50 -8.07 -0.87 -0.34
CA GLU A 50 -8.38 -0.18 -1.58
C GLU A 50 -7.57 1.10 -1.73
N ILE A 51 -7.36 1.84 -0.64
CA ILE A 51 -6.50 3.02 -0.58
C ILE A 51 -5.07 2.64 -0.95
N ALA A 52 -4.49 1.64 -0.27
CA ALA A 52 -3.13 1.19 -0.56
C ALA A 52 -2.98 0.71 -2.01
N LEU A 53 -3.97 -0.02 -2.55
CA LEU A 53 -3.94 -0.47 -3.94
C LEU A 53 -3.97 0.71 -4.91
N THR A 54 -4.81 1.72 -4.64
CA THR A 54 -4.91 2.94 -5.45
C THR A 54 -3.61 3.73 -5.44
N GLU A 55 -2.94 3.83 -4.30
CA GLU A 55 -1.62 4.45 -4.19
C GLU A 55 -0.56 3.70 -5.00
N VAL A 56 -0.57 2.36 -5.00
CA VAL A 56 0.31 1.55 -5.85
C VAL A 56 0.00 1.75 -7.34
N GLU A 57 -1.28 1.71 -7.73
CA GLU A 57 -1.72 1.90 -9.11
C GLU A 57 -1.37 3.31 -9.65
N ARG A 58 -1.35 4.32 -8.77
CA ARG A 58 -0.93 5.69 -9.07
C ARG A 58 0.58 5.93 -8.95
N GLY A 59 1.35 4.94 -8.50
CA GLY A 59 2.80 5.06 -8.31
C GLY A 59 3.21 6.04 -7.20
N LEU A 60 2.37 6.20 -6.17
CA LEU A 60 2.61 7.13 -5.05
C LEU A 60 3.51 6.54 -3.96
N ILE A 61 3.71 5.22 -3.98
CA ILE A 61 4.53 4.50 -3.00
C ILE A 61 5.48 3.54 -3.69
N GLU A 62 6.61 3.28 -3.03
CA GLU A 62 7.60 2.31 -3.47
C GLU A 62 8.15 1.51 -2.29
N LEU A 63 8.71 0.33 -2.60
CA LEU A 63 9.36 -0.50 -1.58
C LEU A 63 10.83 -0.09 -1.49
N VAL A 64 11.18 0.60 -0.41
CA VAL A 64 12.57 0.93 -0.08
C VAL A 64 13.20 -0.15 0.79
N GLU A 65 14.51 -0.38 0.59
CA GLU A 65 15.30 -1.23 1.48
C GLU A 65 15.37 -0.61 2.88
N GLU A 66 15.18 -1.44 3.90
CA GLU A 66 15.25 -0.99 5.29
C GLU A 66 16.73 -0.78 5.63
N GLN A 67 17.14 0.48 5.79
CA GLN A 67 18.45 0.78 6.34
C GLN A 67 18.43 0.33 7.80
N VAL A 68 19.20 -0.71 8.11
CA VAL A 68 19.43 -1.14 9.48
C VAL A 68 20.19 -0.01 10.16
N GLU A 69 19.49 0.86 10.89
CA GLU A 69 20.14 1.71 11.88
C GLU A 69 20.84 0.75 12.86
N GLU A 70 22.17 0.65 12.77
CA GLU A 70 22.97 0.13 13.86
C GLU A 70 22.65 1.01 15.06
N LYS A 71 21.76 0.54 15.93
CA LYS A 71 21.60 1.11 17.26
C LYS A 71 22.97 0.99 17.90
N LEU A 72 23.70 2.11 17.97
CA LEU A 72 24.90 2.25 18.77
C LEU A 72 24.51 1.87 20.20
N THR A 73 24.80 0.63 20.59
CA THR A 73 24.77 0.21 21.97
C THR A 73 25.86 1.01 22.69
N LEU A 74 25.43 2.00 23.48
CA LEU A 74 26.27 2.74 24.43
C LEU A 74 26.78 1.81 25.53
#